data_AF-A0A2J8VTY7-F1
#
_entry.id   AF-A0A2J8VTY7-F1
#
_cell.length_a   1.000
_cell.length_b   1.000
_cell.length_c   1.000
_cell.angle_alpha   90.00
_cell.angle_beta   90.00
_cell.angle_gamma   90.00
#
_symmetry.space_group_name_H-M   'P 1'
#
loop_
_entity.id
_entity.type
_entity.pdbx_description
1 polymer ?
#
loop_
_entity_poly.entity_id
_entity_poly.type
_entity_poly.pdbx_seq_one_letter_code
_entity_poly.pdbx_strand_id
1 'polypeptide(L)'
;EDRMTLLLRLRAQTKQQLLEYKSMVDASEEKTPEQIMQEKQIEAMRLSTALKKNLEKISTQSSVLMDNMKHLLELNKLIMKSQQESWDLEEKLLDIRKKRLQLKQASESKLLEIQTEKNKQKIDLDSMENSERIKIIRQNLQMEIKITTVIQHVFQNLILGSKVNWAEDPALKEIVLQLEKNVDMM
;
A
#
# COMPACT_ATOMS: atom_id res chain seq x y z
N GLU A 1 40.01 94.11 21.63
CA GLU A 1 41.16 93.46 20.97
C GLU A 1 41.55 94.34 19.79
N ASP A 2 42.81 94.76 19.71
CA ASP A 2 43.28 95.67 18.67
C ASP A 2 43.41 94.94 17.33
N ARG A 3 42.97 95.57 16.22
CA ARG A 3 43.00 94.98 14.85
C ARG A 3 44.41 94.51 14.47
N MET A 4 45.43 95.21 14.96
CA MET A 4 46.84 94.88 14.73
C MET A 4 47.21 93.52 15.33
N THR A 5 46.72 93.20 16.52
CA THR A 5 47.00 91.93 17.22
C THR A 5 46.39 90.73 16.50
N LEU A 6 45.17 90.90 15.97
CA LEU A 6 44.49 89.84 15.21
C LEU A 6 45.24 89.51 13.91
N LEU A 7 45.70 90.54 13.18
CA LEU A 7 46.50 90.39 11.96
C LEU A 7 47.84 89.70 12.22
N LEU A 8 48.49 90.02 13.34
CA LEU A 8 49.75 89.38 13.73
C LEU A 8 49.56 87.89 14.07
N ARG A 9 48.49 87.54 14.79
CA ARG A 9 48.15 86.14 15.08
C ARG A 9 47.84 85.37 13.81
N LEU A 10 47.04 85.96 12.90
CA LEU A 10 46.72 85.35 11.61
C LEU A 10 47.99 85.12 10.79
N ARG A 11 48.88 86.12 10.70
CA ARG A 11 50.17 86.01 10.01
C ARG A 11 51.06 84.91 10.60
N ALA A 12 51.11 84.77 11.92
CA ALA A 12 51.86 83.71 12.58
C ALA A 12 51.29 82.33 12.25
N GLN A 13 49.96 82.19 12.28
CA GLN A 13 49.28 80.95 11.94
C GLN A 13 49.49 80.56 10.47
N THR A 14 49.42 81.51 9.53
CA THR A 14 49.68 81.25 8.11
C THR A 14 51.14 80.86 7.86
N LYS A 15 52.11 81.48 8.57
CA LYS A 15 53.52 81.06 8.50
C LYS A 15 53.72 79.63 8.99
N GLN A 16 53.05 79.27 10.09
CA GLN A 16 53.14 77.93 10.65
C GLN A 16 52.57 76.89 9.68
N GLN A 17 51.39 77.15 9.09
CA GLN A 17 50.80 76.27 8.07
C GLN A 17 51.68 76.12 6.83
N LEU A 18 52.35 77.20 6.39
CA LEU A 18 53.29 77.13 5.26
C LEU A 18 54.53 76.30 5.58
N LEU A 19 55.03 76.38 6.82
CA LEU A 19 56.17 75.57 7.27
C LEU A 19 55.80 74.09 7.35
N GLU A 20 54.64 73.76 7.90
CA GLU A 20 54.13 72.39 7.98
C GLU A 20 53.92 71.78 6.59
N TYR A 21 53.30 72.53 5.67
CA TYR A 21 53.14 72.10 4.28
C TYR A 21 54.48 71.88 3.59
N LYS A 22 55.46 72.77 3.80
CA LYS A 22 56.79 72.62 3.23
C LYS A 22 57.50 71.38 3.77
N SER A 23 57.47 71.12 5.08
CA SER A 23 58.05 69.91 5.67
C SER A 23 57.37 68.63 5.15
N MET A 24 56.06 68.64 4.92
CA MET A 24 55.35 67.51 4.31
C MET A 24 55.77 67.26 2.85
N VAL A 25 56.00 68.34 2.09
CA VAL A 25 56.51 68.25 0.71
C VAL A 25 57.95 67.74 0.70
N ASP A 26 58.83 68.31 1.52
CA ASP A 26 60.24 67.89 1.63
C ASP A 26 60.35 66.41 2.07
N ALA A 27 59.51 65.95 3.01
CA ALA A 27 59.43 64.54 3.42
C ALA A 27 58.86 63.61 2.32
N SER A 28 58.03 64.14 1.42
CA SER A 28 57.55 63.42 0.23
C SER A 28 58.60 63.40 -0.89
N GLU A 29 59.46 64.42 -0.97
CA GLU A 29 60.63 64.48 -1.85
C GLU A 29 61.79 63.58 -1.36
N GLU A 30 61.79 63.18 -0.09
CA GLU A 30 62.77 62.26 0.50
C GLU A 30 62.66 60.82 -0.05
N LYS A 31 61.51 60.44 -0.62
CA LYS A 31 61.37 59.20 -1.40
C LYS A 31 61.74 59.47 -2.85
N THR A 32 62.82 58.85 -3.31
CA THR A 32 63.23 58.93 -4.73
C THR A 32 62.09 58.45 -5.65
N PRO A 33 61.94 59.04 -6.85
CA PRO A 33 60.96 58.58 -7.85
C PRO A 33 61.04 57.07 -8.13
N GLU A 34 62.24 56.50 -8.09
CA GLU A 34 62.47 55.05 -8.20
C GLU A 34 61.79 54.25 -7.08
N GLN A 35 61.86 54.71 -5.81
CA GLN A 35 61.21 54.03 -4.68
C GLN A 35 59.69 54.09 -4.77
N ILE A 36 59.12 55.22 -5.20
CA ILE A 36 57.67 55.37 -5.43
C ILE A 36 57.22 54.44 -6.56
N MET A 37 58.02 54.35 -7.63
CA MET A 37 57.73 53.47 -8.76
C MET A 37 57.83 51.98 -8.36
N GLN A 38 58.80 51.61 -7.52
CA GLN A 38 58.91 50.28 -6.95
C GLN A 38 57.75 49.94 -5.99
N GLU A 39 57.36 50.84 -5.10
CA GLU A 39 56.20 50.66 -4.22
C GLU A 39 54.92 50.43 -5.04
N LYS A 40 54.69 51.23 -6.09
CA LYS A 40 53.54 51.04 -7.00
C LYS A 40 53.60 49.73 -7.77
N GLN A 41 54.78 49.29 -8.22
CA GLN A 41 54.94 47.99 -8.88
C GLN A 41 54.62 46.83 -7.93
N ILE A 42 55.10 46.91 -6.68
CA ILE A 42 54.80 45.90 -5.65
C ILE A 42 53.30 45.88 -5.33
N GLU A 43 52.66 47.04 -5.25
CA GLU A 43 51.22 47.17 -5.03
C GLU A 43 50.41 46.58 -6.20
N ALA A 44 50.79 46.89 -7.45
CA ALA A 44 50.18 46.30 -8.63
C ALA A 44 50.38 44.77 -8.68
N MET A 45 51.53 44.26 -8.26
CA MET A 45 51.81 42.83 -8.17
C MET A 45 50.94 42.15 -7.08
N ARG A 46 50.74 42.81 -5.94
CA ARG A 46 49.81 42.33 -4.89
C ARG A 46 48.36 42.32 -5.36
N LEU A 47 47.91 43.38 -6.04
CA LEU A 47 46.55 43.46 -6.57
C LEU A 47 46.32 42.40 -7.65
N SER A 48 47.26 42.20 -8.57
CA SER A 48 47.14 41.18 -9.63
C SER A 48 47.13 39.75 -9.07
N THR A 49 47.95 39.45 -8.06
CA THR A 49 47.94 38.14 -7.39
C THR A 49 46.64 37.89 -6.63
N ALA A 50 46.10 38.89 -5.94
CA ALA A 50 44.80 38.80 -5.28
C ALA A 50 43.65 38.60 -6.29
N LEU A 51 43.68 39.32 -7.41
CA LEU A 51 42.72 39.15 -8.52
C LEU A 51 42.79 37.73 -9.11
N LYS A 52 44.00 37.22 -9.38
CA LYS A 52 44.18 35.84 -9.90
C LYS A 52 43.60 34.80 -8.95
N LYS A 53 43.90 34.89 -7.64
CA LYS A 53 43.37 33.97 -6.63
C LYS A 53 41.84 34.01 -6.55
N ASN A 54 41.24 35.20 -6.67
CA ASN A 54 39.79 35.36 -6.71
C ASN A 54 39.18 34.75 -7.98
N LEU A 55 39.80 34.94 -9.15
CA LEU A 55 39.35 34.32 -10.40
C LEU A 55 39.41 32.79 -10.33
N GLU A 56 40.49 32.22 -9.79
CA GLU A 56 40.61 30.77 -9.55
C GLU A 56 39.52 30.24 -8.59
N LYS A 57 39.23 30.99 -7.52
CA LYS A 57 38.14 30.65 -6.59
C LYS A 57 36.76 30.69 -7.27
N ILE A 58 36.48 31.73 -8.06
CA ILE A 58 35.20 31.85 -8.79
C ILE A 58 35.08 30.71 -9.81
N SER A 59 36.16 30.38 -10.51
CA SER A 59 36.19 29.27 -11.46
C SER A 59 35.90 27.92 -10.78
N THR A 60 36.53 27.64 -9.64
CA THR A 60 36.29 26.39 -8.90
C THR A 60 34.86 26.33 -8.34
N GLN A 61 34.34 27.43 -7.80
CA GLN A 61 32.94 27.53 -7.35
C GLN A 61 31.94 27.31 -8.50
N SER A 62 32.24 27.84 -9.69
CA SER A 62 31.40 27.65 -10.88
C SER A 62 31.38 26.19 -11.33
N SER A 63 32.52 25.48 -11.28
CA SER A 63 32.58 24.04 -11.55
C SER A 63 31.73 23.24 -10.56
N VAL A 64 31.88 23.50 -9.25
CA VAL A 64 31.09 22.81 -8.21
C VAL A 64 29.59 23.05 -8.38
N LEU A 65 29.20 24.27 -8.77
CA LEU A 65 27.81 24.58 -9.06
C LEU A 65 27.27 23.76 -10.24
N MET A 66 28.07 23.60 -11.30
CA MET A 66 27.70 22.79 -12.47
C MET A 66 27.52 21.31 -12.11
N ASP A 67 28.43 20.74 -11.31
CA ASP A 67 28.33 19.36 -10.83
C ASP A 67 27.07 19.17 -9.96
N ASN A 68 26.79 20.11 -9.06
CA ASN A 68 25.57 20.09 -8.25
C ASN A 68 24.30 20.17 -9.11
N MET A 69 24.29 21.04 -10.14
CA MET A 69 23.17 21.13 -11.08
C MET A 69 22.95 19.82 -11.82
N LYS A 70 24.02 19.15 -12.25
CA LYS A 70 23.93 17.84 -12.91
C LYS A 70 23.33 16.79 -11.98
N HIS A 71 23.79 16.71 -10.74
CA HIS A 71 23.22 15.79 -9.74
C HIS A 71 21.75 16.10 -9.43
N LEU A 72 21.37 17.38 -9.35
CA LEU A 72 19.99 17.80 -9.13
C LEU A 72 19.09 17.35 -10.30
N LEU A 73 19.56 17.48 -11.54
CA LEU A 73 18.85 16.98 -12.73
C LEU A 73 18.68 15.46 -12.71
N GLU A 74 19.72 14.72 -12.34
CA GLU A 74 19.65 13.25 -12.20
C GLU A 74 18.65 12.83 -11.12
N LEU A 75 18.67 13.51 -9.96
CA LEU A 75 17.72 13.26 -8.88
C LEU A 75 16.28 13.55 -9.30
N ASN A 76 16.03 14.68 -9.95
CA ASN A 76 14.71 15.03 -10.47
C ASN A 76 14.19 14.00 -11.47
N LYS A 77 15.05 13.46 -12.33
CA LYS A 77 14.66 12.38 -13.25
C LYS A 77 14.20 11.12 -12.51
N LEU A 78 14.89 10.75 -11.43
CA LEU A 78 14.49 9.62 -10.58
C LEU A 78 13.18 9.88 -9.84
N ILE A 79 13.00 11.10 -9.33
CA ILE A 79 11.75 11.53 -8.67
C ILE A 79 10.57 11.43 -9.64
N MET A 80 10.71 11.95 -10.87
CA MET A 80 9.65 11.88 -11.88
C MET A 80 9.30 10.43 -12.22
N LYS A 81 10.29 9.55 -12.33
CA LYS A 81 10.05 8.12 -12.59
C LYS A 81 9.28 7.46 -11.45
N SER A 82 9.70 7.70 -10.21
CA SER A 82 9.02 7.18 -9.01
C SER A 82 7.58 7.70 -8.89
N GLN A 83 7.35 8.98 -9.19
CA GLN A 83 6.02 9.58 -9.21
C GLN A 83 5.10 8.92 -10.26
N GLN A 84 5.61 8.69 -11.48
CA GLN A 84 4.87 7.99 -12.52
C GLN A 84 4.49 6.56 -12.09
N GLU A 85 5.46 5.80 -11.56
CA GLU A 85 5.21 4.45 -11.05
C GLU A 85 4.16 4.44 -9.93
N SER A 86 4.16 5.46 -9.06
CA SER A 86 3.16 5.62 -8.01
C SER A 86 1.76 5.86 -8.57
N TRP A 87 1.60 6.70 -9.61
CA TRP A 87 0.31 6.93 -10.26
C TRP A 87 -0.21 5.68 -10.96
N ASP A 88 0.65 4.96 -11.68
CA ASP A 88 0.27 3.71 -12.34
C ASP A 88 -0.20 2.64 -11.33
N LEU A 89 0.43 2.58 -10.15
CA LEU A 89 0.03 1.67 -9.07
C LEU A 89 -1.29 2.10 -8.42
N GLU A 90 -1.51 3.40 -8.25
CA GLU A 90 -2.75 3.94 -7.68
C GLU A 90 -3.96 3.67 -8.59
N GLU A 91 -3.78 3.79 -9.91
CA GLU A 91 -4.80 3.42 -10.90
C GLU A 91 -5.15 1.91 -10.81
N LYS A 92 -4.14 1.04 -10.80
CA LYS A 92 -4.35 -0.41 -10.63
C LYS A 92 -5.05 -0.75 -9.32
N LEU A 93 -4.73 -0.03 -8.25
CA LEU A 93 -5.38 -0.20 -6.95
C LEU A 93 -6.86 0.18 -7.01
N LEU A 94 -7.20 1.27 -7.70
CA LEU A 94 -8.57 1.71 -7.91
C LEU A 94 -9.38 0.64 -8.66
N ASP A 95 -8.83 0.07 -9.72
CA ASP A 95 -9.45 -0.99 -10.50
C ASP A 95 -9.71 -2.25 -9.67
N ILE A 96 -8.74 -2.66 -8.85
CA ILE A 96 -8.90 -3.80 -7.94
C ILE A 96 -10.02 -3.53 -6.92
N ARG A 97 -10.08 -2.30 -6.37
CA ARG A 97 -11.15 -1.91 -5.43
C ARG A 97 -12.53 -1.97 -6.10
N LYS A 98 -12.66 -1.52 -7.35
CA LYS A 98 -13.90 -1.58 -8.13
C LYS A 98 -14.33 -3.03 -8.38
N LYS A 99 -13.42 -3.90 -8.83
CA LYS A 99 -13.70 -5.33 -9.04
C LYS A 99 -14.12 -6.03 -7.74
N ARG A 100 -13.44 -5.73 -6.62
CA ARG A 100 -13.77 -6.27 -5.30
C ARG A 100 -15.17 -5.87 -4.85
N LEU A 101 -15.57 -4.62 -5.10
CA LEU A 101 -16.91 -4.15 -4.77
C LEU A 101 -17.99 -4.89 -5.56
N GLN A 102 -17.79 -5.05 -6.88
CA GLN A 102 -18.71 -5.79 -7.74
C GLN A 102 -18.86 -7.26 -7.29
N LEU A 103 -17.75 -7.92 -6.94
CA LEU A 103 -17.78 -9.29 -6.41
C LEU A 103 -18.55 -9.37 -5.09
N LYS A 104 -18.37 -8.39 -4.20
CA LYS A 104 -19.10 -8.34 -2.93
C LYS A 104 -20.62 -8.24 -3.16
N GLN A 105 -21.03 -7.35 -4.06
CA GLN A 105 -22.45 -7.17 -4.43
C GLN A 105 -23.03 -8.44 -5.07
N ALA A 106 -22.30 -9.06 -6.00
CA ALA A 106 -22.74 -10.31 -6.63
C ALA A 106 -22.86 -11.46 -5.62
N SER A 107 -21.90 -11.58 -4.69
CA SER A 107 -21.94 -12.58 -3.63
C SER A 107 -23.13 -12.37 -2.68
N GLU A 108 -23.43 -11.13 -2.33
CA GLU A 108 -24.57 -10.78 -1.48
C GLU A 108 -25.90 -11.13 -2.17
N SER A 109 -26.04 -10.79 -3.45
CA SER A 109 -27.20 -11.16 -4.25
C SER A 109 -27.38 -12.68 -4.35
N LYS A 110 -26.29 -13.44 -4.58
CA LYS A 110 -26.36 -14.90 -4.65
C LYS A 110 -26.73 -15.53 -3.31
N LEU A 111 -26.25 -14.96 -2.20
CA LEU A 111 -26.60 -15.42 -0.86
C LEU A 111 -28.10 -15.26 -0.58
N LEU A 112 -28.68 -14.11 -0.96
CA LEU A 112 -30.12 -13.89 -0.85
C LEU A 112 -30.91 -14.90 -1.69
N GLU A 113 -30.50 -15.14 -2.94
CA GLU A 113 -31.13 -16.14 -3.81
C GLU A 113 -31.12 -17.54 -3.18
N ILE A 114 -29.97 -17.97 -2.63
CA ILE A 114 -29.84 -19.25 -1.92
C ILE A 114 -30.78 -19.33 -0.72
N GLN A 115 -30.89 -18.26 0.07
CA GLN A 115 -31.80 -18.22 1.22
C GLN A 115 -33.27 -18.32 0.80
N THR A 116 -33.65 -17.59 -0.25
CA THR A 116 -35.02 -17.63 -0.78
C THR A 116 -35.37 -19.01 -1.31
N GLU A 117 -34.49 -19.64 -2.09
CA GLU A 117 -34.74 -20.97 -2.65
C GLU A 117 -34.78 -22.04 -1.55
N LYS A 118 -33.90 -21.94 -0.54
CA LYS A 118 -33.93 -22.83 0.62
C LYS A 118 -35.26 -22.74 1.38
N ASN A 119 -35.78 -21.53 1.57
CA ASN A 119 -37.06 -21.33 2.23
C ASN A 119 -38.21 -21.92 1.39
N LYS A 120 -38.17 -21.74 0.07
CA LYS A 120 -39.15 -22.33 -0.85
C LYS A 120 -39.13 -23.86 -0.79
N GLN A 121 -37.96 -24.49 -0.88
CA GLN A 121 -37.82 -25.94 -0.76
C GLN A 121 -38.38 -26.48 0.55
N LYS A 122 -38.17 -25.76 1.66
CA LYS A 122 -38.75 -26.14 2.96
C LYS A 122 -40.28 -26.10 2.91
N ILE A 123 -40.87 -25.02 2.37
CA ILE A 123 -42.32 -24.90 2.23
C ILE A 123 -42.89 -26.00 1.34
N ASP A 124 -42.24 -26.28 0.20
CA ASP A 124 -42.67 -27.31 -0.74
C ASP A 124 -42.62 -28.70 -0.07
N LEU A 125 -41.55 -29.00 0.69
CA LEU A 125 -41.41 -30.25 1.44
C LEU A 125 -42.50 -30.38 2.52
N ASP A 126 -42.72 -29.34 3.31
CA ASP A 126 -43.76 -29.30 4.35
C ASP A 126 -45.16 -29.50 3.73
N SER A 127 -45.41 -28.93 2.55
CA SER A 127 -46.69 -29.09 1.83
C SER A 127 -46.87 -30.52 1.31
N MET A 128 -45.81 -31.16 0.85
CA MET A 128 -45.83 -32.51 0.32
C MET A 128 -46.00 -33.54 1.44
N GLU A 129 -45.25 -33.42 2.54
CA GLU A 129 -45.37 -34.32 3.69
C GLU A 129 -46.77 -34.24 4.33
N ASN A 130 -47.36 -33.04 4.36
CA ASN A 130 -48.73 -32.86 4.83
C ASN A 130 -49.81 -33.23 3.80
N SER A 131 -49.42 -33.64 2.58
CA SER A 131 -50.39 -34.00 1.55
C SER A 131 -51.17 -35.26 1.95
N GLU A 132 -52.49 -35.16 1.85
CA GLU A 132 -53.41 -36.24 2.22
C GLU A 132 -53.12 -37.54 1.45
N ARG A 133 -52.66 -37.41 0.21
CA ARG A 133 -52.26 -38.55 -0.63
C ARG A 133 -51.07 -39.32 -0.04
N ILE A 134 -50.04 -38.64 0.47
CA ILE A 134 -48.88 -39.31 1.09
C ILE A 134 -49.28 -39.97 2.40
N LYS A 135 -50.17 -39.36 3.18
CA LYS A 135 -50.73 -39.98 4.39
C LYS A 135 -51.47 -41.27 4.07
N ILE A 136 -52.34 -41.25 3.05
CA ILE A 136 -53.08 -42.44 2.60
C ILE A 136 -52.13 -43.54 2.12
N ILE A 137 -51.11 -43.20 1.32
CA ILE A 137 -50.13 -44.18 0.85
C ILE A 137 -49.35 -44.80 2.03
N ARG A 138 -48.90 -44.00 3.00
CA ARG A 138 -48.24 -44.51 4.21
C ARG A 138 -49.14 -45.44 4.99
N GLN A 139 -50.43 -45.10 5.15
CA GLN A 139 -51.40 -45.96 5.84
C GLN A 139 -51.64 -47.28 5.11
N ASN A 140 -51.80 -47.24 3.79
CA ASN A 140 -51.99 -48.45 2.98
C ASN A 140 -50.75 -49.34 3.05
N LEU A 141 -49.54 -48.77 2.93
CA LEU A 141 -48.29 -49.54 3.06
C LEU A 141 -48.19 -50.22 4.43
N GLN A 142 -48.53 -49.51 5.51
CA GLN A 142 -48.56 -50.08 6.85
C GLN A 142 -49.58 -51.21 7.01
N MET A 143 -50.72 -51.13 6.32
CA MET A 143 -51.71 -52.20 6.29
C MET A 143 -51.18 -53.43 5.54
N GLU A 144 -50.58 -53.24 4.36
CA GLU A 144 -49.98 -54.32 3.56
C GLU A 144 -48.84 -55.03 4.30
N ILE A 145 -48.00 -54.29 5.02
CA ILE A 145 -46.96 -54.87 5.88
C ILE A 145 -47.60 -55.76 6.96
N LYS A 146 -48.61 -55.26 7.67
CA LYS A 146 -49.31 -56.04 8.71
C LYS A 146 -49.92 -57.32 8.16
N ILE A 147 -50.60 -57.24 7.01
CA ILE A 147 -51.19 -58.40 6.34
C ILE A 147 -50.08 -59.41 5.99
N THR A 148 -48.98 -58.94 5.40
CA THR A 148 -47.84 -59.77 5.04
C THR A 148 -47.22 -60.46 6.26
N THR A 149 -47.05 -59.75 7.38
CA THR A 149 -46.56 -60.34 8.64
C THR A 149 -47.49 -61.43 9.19
N VAL A 150 -48.82 -61.21 9.15
CA VAL A 150 -49.78 -62.23 9.57
C VAL A 150 -49.68 -63.47 8.69
N ILE A 151 -49.59 -63.29 7.37
CA ILE A 151 -49.42 -64.38 6.41
C ILE A 151 -48.12 -65.15 6.69
N GLN A 152 -47.00 -64.45 6.92
CA GLN A 152 -45.72 -65.04 7.29
C GLN A 152 -45.85 -65.91 8.56
N HIS A 153 -46.46 -65.38 9.63
CA HIS A 153 -46.67 -66.14 10.87
C HIS A 153 -47.56 -67.37 10.67
N VAL A 154 -48.62 -67.27 9.86
CA VAL A 154 -49.49 -68.42 9.56
C VAL A 154 -48.70 -69.52 8.84
N PHE A 155 -47.91 -69.17 7.83
CA PHE A 155 -47.08 -70.15 7.11
C PHE A 155 -46.02 -70.79 8.01
N GLN A 156 -45.34 -70.00 8.85
CA GLN A 156 -44.41 -70.55 9.85
C GLN A 156 -45.10 -71.57 10.76
N ASN A 157 -46.25 -71.20 11.35
CA ASN A 157 -46.98 -72.08 12.27
C ASN A 157 -47.47 -73.37 11.60
N LEU A 158 -47.92 -73.30 10.34
CA LEU A 158 -48.32 -74.47 9.59
C LEU A 158 -47.14 -75.41 9.34
N ILE A 159 -45.98 -74.89 8.95
CA ILE A 159 -44.77 -75.69 8.73
C ILE A 159 -44.32 -76.35 10.04
N LEU A 160 -44.22 -75.57 11.13
CA LEU A 160 -43.85 -76.09 12.45
C LEU A 160 -44.86 -77.13 12.99
N GLY A 161 -46.16 -76.87 12.80
CA GLY A 161 -47.25 -77.75 13.26
C GLY A 161 -47.44 -79.02 12.44
N SER A 162 -46.95 -79.06 11.19
CA SER A 162 -47.06 -80.23 10.30
C SER A 162 -46.23 -81.44 10.74
N LYS A 163 -45.35 -81.28 11.75
CA LYS A 163 -44.40 -82.29 12.24
C LYS A 163 -43.44 -82.85 11.18
N VAL A 164 -43.34 -82.20 10.02
CA VAL A 164 -42.30 -82.48 9.02
C VAL A 164 -40.95 -82.04 9.57
N ASN A 165 -39.90 -82.84 9.38
CA ASN A 165 -38.55 -82.50 9.83
C ASN A 165 -37.89 -81.47 8.88
N TRP A 166 -38.44 -80.25 8.89
CA TRP A 166 -38.02 -79.13 8.04
C TRP A 166 -36.56 -78.72 8.24
N ALA A 167 -35.92 -79.10 9.35
CA ALA A 167 -34.52 -78.80 9.63
C ALA A 167 -33.54 -79.73 8.88
N GLU A 168 -33.99 -80.93 8.48
CA GLU A 168 -33.22 -81.89 7.69
C GLU A 168 -33.30 -81.61 6.19
N ASP A 169 -34.42 -81.06 5.71
CA ASP A 169 -34.57 -80.63 4.31
C ASP A 169 -33.95 -79.23 4.11
N PRO A 170 -32.88 -79.10 3.30
CA PRO A 170 -32.21 -77.81 3.08
C PRO A 170 -33.12 -76.72 2.49
N ALA A 171 -34.07 -77.09 1.63
CA ALA A 171 -34.97 -76.14 0.98
C ALA A 171 -36.04 -75.65 1.95
N LEU A 172 -36.63 -76.53 2.76
CA LEU A 172 -37.58 -76.12 3.79
C LEU A 172 -36.91 -75.30 4.89
N LYS A 173 -35.70 -75.66 5.28
CA LYS A 173 -34.90 -74.88 6.25
C LYS A 173 -34.67 -73.45 5.77
N GLU A 174 -34.33 -73.26 4.49
CA GLU A 174 -34.15 -71.92 3.92
C GLU A 174 -35.46 -71.11 3.94
N ILE A 175 -36.59 -71.72 3.55
CA ILE A 175 -37.90 -71.05 3.52
C ILE A 175 -38.32 -70.61 4.92
N VAL A 176 -38.19 -71.46 5.94
CA VAL A 176 -38.55 -71.12 7.32
C VAL A 176 -37.68 -69.97 7.85
N LEU A 177 -36.36 -70.02 7.62
CA LEU A 177 -35.44 -68.96 8.02
C LEU A 177 -35.69 -67.63 7.31
N GLN A 178 -36.17 -67.65 6.06
CA GLN A 178 -36.56 -66.44 5.33
C GLN A 178 -37.87 -65.85 5.88
N LEU A 179 -38.82 -66.70 6.26
CA LEU A 179 -40.07 -66.25 6.87
C LEU A 179 -39.84 -65.62 8.25
N GLU A 180 -38.84 -66.07 9.02
CA GLU A 180 -38.46 -65.48 10.32
C GLU A 180 -37.90 -64.06 10.22
N LYS A 181 -37.45 -63.64 9.03
CA LYS A 181 -37.05 -62.25 8.80
C LYS A 181 -38.31 -61.40 8.65
N ASN A 182 -38.70 -60.74 9.75
CA ASN A 182 -39.75 -59.73 9.70
C ASN A 182 -39.41 -58.68 8.63
N VAL A 183 -40.43 -58.25 7.90
CA VAL A 183 -40.35 -57.07 7.04
C VAL A 183 -40.38 -55.84 7.94
N ASP A 184 -39.31 -55.63 8.71
CA ASP A 184 -39.12 -54.43 9.52
C ASP A 184 -38.45 -53.37 8.65
N MET A 185 -39.09 -52.20 8.56
CA MET A 185 -38.46 -51.00 8.00
C MET A 185 -37.72 -50.29 9.14
N MET A 186 -36.40 -50.11 8.98
CA MET A 186 -35.83 -48.81 9.31
C MET A 186 -36.33 -47.79 8.29
#